data_AF-A0A0H1R0Y0-F1
#
_entry.id   AF-A0A0H1R0Y0-F1
#
_cell.length_a   1.000
_cell.length_b   1.000
_cell.length_c   1.000
_cell.angle_alpha   90.00
_cell.angle_beta   90.00
_cell.angle_gamma   90.00
#
_symmetry.space_group_name_H-M   'P 1'
#
loop_
_entity.id
_entity.type
_entity.pdbx_description
1 polymer ?
#
loop_
_entity_poly.entity_id
_entity_poly.type
_entity_poly.pdbx_seq_one_letter_code
_entity_poly.pdbx_strand_id
1 'polypeptide(L)'
;MVDVVKADGRREPFVREKVTVSALKSGAPPEEARAIGEAVERIAYDGMPSGEIRRRVLEQLHDRNPEWEENWLMYDRAVKKRGVAAVGQPAR
;
A
#
# COMPACT_ATOMS: atom_id res chain seq x y z
N MET A 1 -18.07 -7.86 4.08
CA MET A 1 -17.05 -6.96 4.65
C MET A 1 -15.70 -7.61 4.35
N VAL A 2 -14.73 -6.85 3.84
CA VAL A 2 -13.40 -7.38 3.50
C VAL A 2 -12.43 -6.93 4.58
N ASP A 3 -11.79 -7.88 5.26
CA ASP A 3 -10.72 -7.58 6.20
C ASP A 3 -9.35 -7.87 5.59
N VAL A 4 -8.35 -7.10 6.03
CA VAL A 4 -6.96 -7.22 5.62
C VAL A 4 -6.10 -7.70 6.77
N VAL A 5 -5.08 -8.50 6.48
CA VAL A 5 -4.18 -9.05 7.49
C VAL A 5 -2.92 -8.20 7.60
N LYS A 6 -2.63 -7.71 8.80
CA LYS A 6 -1.43 -6.95 9.13
C LYS A 6 -0.22 -7.85 9.23
N ALA A 7 0.97 -7.26 9.17
CA ALA A 7 2.22 -8.00 9.35
C ALA A 7 2.28 -8.74 10.70
N ASP A 8 1.60 -8.21 11.73
CA ASP A 8 1.48 -8.82 13.05
C ASP A 8 0.33 -9.85 13.17
N GLY A 9 -0.40 -10.12 12.08
CA GLY A 9 -1.51 -11.07 12.04
C GLY A 9 -2.88 -10.50 12.42
N ARG A 10 -2.96 -9.29 13.00
CA ARG A 10 -4.26 -8.63 13.24
C ARG A 10 -5.04 -8.41 11.95
N ARG A 11 -6.37 -8.46 12.08
CA ARG A 11 -7.33 -8.15 11.01
C ARG A 11 -7.89 -6.75 11.21
N GLU A 12 -7.99 -6.00 10.13
CA GLU A 12 -8.63 -4.68 10.10
C GLU A 12 -9.52 -4.57 8.85
N PRO A 13 -10.62 -3.81 8.89
CA PRO A 13 -11.42 -3.57 7.70
C PRO A 13 -10.59 -2.92 6.59
N PHE A 14 -10.75 -3.41 5.36
CA PHE A 14 -10.26 -2.70 4.18
C PHE A 14 -10.99 -1.36 4.08
N VAL A 15 -10.23 -0.26 3.95
CA VAL A 15 -10.78 1.08 3.79
C VAL A 15 -10.14 1.70 2.55
N ARG A 16 -10.92 1.83 1.47
CA ARG A 16 -10.45 2.42 0.20
C ARG A 16 -9.79 3.79 0.38
N GLU A 17 -10.31 4.60 1.31
CA GLU A 17 -9.81 5.95 1.57
C GLU A 17 -8.35 5.94 2.04
N LYS A 18 -7.91 4.89 2.74
CA LYS A 18 -6.50 4.73 3.13
C LYS A 18 -5.60 4.59 1.88
N VAL A 19 -6.08 3.94 0.82
CA VAL A 19 -5.37 3.80 -0.44
C VAL A 19 -5.37 5.13 -1.20
N THR A 20 -6.54 5.76 -1.35
CA THR A 20 -6.71 7.05 -2.05
C THR A 20 -5.82 8.13 -1.44
N VAL A 21 -5.87 8.32 -0.11
CA VAL A 21 -5.04 9.30 0.59
C VAL A 21 -3.55 8.99 0.42
N SER A 22 -3.19 7.70 0.35
CA SER A 22 -1.79 7.32 0.15
C SER A 22 -1.30 7.67 -1.25
N ALA A 23 -2.11 7.54 -2.30
CA ALA A 23 -1.79 7.96 -3.66
C ALA A 23 -1.77 9.49 -3.80
N LEU A 24 -2.67 10.21 -3.13
CA LEU A 24 -2.62 11.68 -3.07
C LEU A 24 -1.30 12.18 -2.48
N LYS A 25 -0.85 11.56 -1.38
CA LYS A 25 0.41 11.91 -0.71
C LYS A 25 1.65 11.63 -1.55
N SER A 26 1.53 10.79 -2.58
CA SER A 26 2.62 10.54 -3.52
C SER A 26 2.62 11.46 -4.74
N GLY A 27 1.70 12.45 -4.77
CA GLY A 27 1.61 13.44 -5.84
C GLY A 27 0.63 13.07 -6.95
N ALA A 28 -0.12 11.97 -6.83
CA ALA A 28 -1.16 11.64 -7.80
C ALA A 28 -2.31 12.67 -7.72
N PRO A 29 -2.86 13.11 -8.87
CA PRO A 29 -4.03 13.99 -8.87
C PRO A 29 -5.25 13.27 -8.28
N PRO A 30 -6.27 14.01 -7.80
CA PRO A 30 -7.42 13.41 -7.12
C PRO A 30 -8.16 12.33 -7.92
N GLU A 31 -8.25 12.49 -9.23
CA GLU A 31 -8.92 11.54 -10.12
C GLU A 31 -8.15 10.21 -10.19
N GLU A 32 -6.83 10.27 -10.38
CA GLU A 32 -5.98 9.08 -10.41
C GLU A 32 -5.89 8.39 -9.05
N ALA A 33 -5.80 9.16 -7.97
CA ALA A 33 -5.80 8.61 -6.62
C ALA A 33 -7.09 7.84 -6.31
N ARG A 34 -8.25 8.36 -6.74
CA ARG A 34 -9.54 7.67 -6.62
C ARG A 34 -9.57 6.41 -7.48
N ALA A 35 -9.11 6.49 -8.72
CA ALA A 35 -9.05 5.35 -9.64
C ALA A 35 -8.17 4.22 -9.08
N ILE A 36 -7.03 4.53 -8.46
CA ILE A 36 -6.17 3.56 -7.79
C ILE A 36 -6.90 2.93 -6.59
N GLY A 37 -7.57 3.74 -5.77
CA GLY A 37 -8.36 3.26 -4.63
C GLY A 37 -9.45 2.27 -5.06
N GLU A 38 -10.21 2.59 -6.11
CA GLU A 38 -11.22 1.71 -6.69
C GLU A 38 -10.62 0.43 -7.29
N ALA A 39 -9.50 0.55 -8.02
CA ALA A 39 -8.85 -0.60 -8.64
C ALA A 39 -8.38 -1.61 -7.58
N VAL A 40 -7.83 -1.12 -6.46
CA VAL A 40 -7.42 -1.96 -5.34
C VAL A 40 -8.62 -2.54 -4.59
N GLU A 41 -9.70 -1.77 -4.41
CA GLU A 41 -10.94 -2.25 -3.79
C GLU A 41 -11.56 -3.41 -4.58
N ARG A 42 -11.59 -3.33 -5.92
CA ARG A 42 -12.17 -4.39 -6.78
C ARG A 42 -11.44 -5.72 -6.69
N ILE A 43 -10.13 -5.70 -6.38
CA ILE A 43 -9.32 -6.91 -6.23
C ILE A 43 -9.16 -7.33 -4.76
N ALA A 44 -9.65 -6.51 -3.81
CA ALA A 44 -9.53 -6.79 -2.39
C ALA A 44 -10.38 -8.01 -2.03
N TYR A 45 -9.78 -8.94 -1.28
CA TYR A 45 -10.44 -10.15 -0.80
C TYR A 45 -10.23 -10.30 0.71
N ASP A 46 -11.14 -11.02 1.36
CA ASP A 46 -11.07 -11.23 2.80
C ASP A 46 -9.82 -12.01 3.19
N GLY A 47 -9.04 -11.48 4.13
CA GLY A 47 -7.75 -12.03 4.52
C GLY A 47 -6.57 -11.53 3.69
N MET A 48 -6.77 -10.60 2.74
CA MET A 48 -5.68 -10.08 1.91
C MET A 48 -4.55 -9.49 2.78
N PRO A 49 -3.29 -9.89 2.58
CA PRO A 49 -2.17 -9.31 3.31
C PRO A 49 -2.00 -7.82 2.99
N SER A 50 -1.83 -6.99 4.02
CA SER A 50 -1.54 -5.56 3.86
C SER A 50 -0.27 -5.28 3.03
N GLY A 51 0.68 -6.20 3.02
CA GLY A 51 1.84 -6.16 2.13
C GLY A 51 1.50 -6.35 0.65
N GLU A 52 0.50 -7.18 0.34
CA GLU A 52 -0.01 -7.34 -1.03
C GLU A 52 -0.72 -6.07 -1.49
N ILE A 53 -1.59 -5.49 -0.66
CA ILE A 53 -2.25 -4.20 -0.95
C ILE A 53 -1.21 -3.14 -1.30
N ARG A 54 -0.15 -3.04 -0.50
CA ARG A 54 0.95 -2.11 -0.76
C ARG A 54 1.58 -2.33 -2.13
N ARG A 55 1.87 -3.59 -2.49
CA ARG A 55 2.44 -3.93 -3.80
C ARG A 55 1.53 -3.47 -4.93
N ARG A 56 0.23 -3.78 -4.85
CA ARG A 56 -0.77 -3.37 -5.86
C ARG A 56 -0.86 -1.86 -6.02
N VAL A 57 -0.76 -1.11 -4.92
CA VAL A 57 -0.75 0.36 -4.98
C VAL A 57 0.50 0.87 -5.69
N LEU A 58 1.68 0.33 -5.37
CA LEU A 58 2.93 0.71 -6.01
C LEU A 58 2.94 0.39 -7.51
N GLU A 59 2.46 -0.80 -7.89
CA GLU A 59 2.30 -1.20 -9.30
C GLU A 59 1.41 -0.18 -10.05
N GLN A 60 0.24 0.14 -9.50
CA GLN A 60 -0.69 1.09 -10.11
C GLN A 60 -0.16 2.53 -10.17
N LEU A 61 0.68 2.93 -9.21
CA LEU A 61 1.37 4.23 -9.23
C LEU A 61 2.43 4.23 -10.32
N HIS A 62 3.28 3.20 -10.38
CA HIS A 62 4.34 3.05 -11.38
C HIS A 62 3.80 3.06 -12.80
N ASP A 63 2.75 2.27 -13.06
CA ASP A 63 2.14 2.13 -14.39
C ASP A 63 1.56 3.46 -14.92
N ARG A 64 1.15 4.37 -14.02
CA ARG A 64 0.64 5.70 -14.37
C ARG A 64 1.73 6.75 -14.47
N ASN A 65 2.59 6.78 -13.45
CA ASN A 65 3.71 7.69 -13.37
C ASN A 65 4.75 7.14 -12.36
N PRO A 66 5.91 6.68 -12.83
CA PRO A 66 6.99 6.17 -11.97
C PRO A 66 7.43 7.16 -10.87
N GLU A 67 7.31 8.47 -11.10
CA GLU A 67 7.63 9.48 -10.09
C GLU A 67 6.70 9.39 -8.87
N TRP A 68 5.43 9.02 -9.05
CA TRP A 68 4.51 8.83 -7.93
C TRP A 68 4.89 7.61 -7.09
N GLU A 69 5.37 6.54 -7.72
CA GLU A 69 5.91 5.40 -6.97
C GLU A 69 7.11 5.83 -6.13
N GLU A 70 8.05 6.56 -6.73
CA GLU A 70 9.24 7.05 -6.05
C GLU A 70 8.89 7.95 -4.85
N ASN A 71 8.01 8.94 -5.06
CA ASN A 71 7.52 9.83 -4.01
C ASN A 71 6.86 9.05 -2.86
N TRP A 72 6.07 8.02 -3.19
CA TRP A 72 5.45 7.15 -2.20
C TRP A 72 6.51 6.42 -1.38
N LEU A 73 7.53 5.84 -2.03
CA LEU A 73 8.61 5.09 -1.37
C LEU A 73 9.47 5.99 -0.49
N MET A 74 9.75 7.22 -0.93
CA MET A 74 10.45 8.21 -0.13
C MET A 74 9.64 8.57 1.14
N TYR A 75 8.35 8.87 0.98
CA TYR A 75 7.45 9.17 2.10
C TYR A 75 7.32 7.99 3.07
N ASP A 76 7.14 6.76 2.56
CA ASP A 76 7.02 5.56 3.38
C ASP A 76 8.30 5.29 4.17
N ARG A 77 9.49 5.50 3.57
CA ARG A 77 10.78 5.34 4.26
C ARG A 77 10.97 6.40 5.35
N ALA A 78 10.64 7.65 5.07
CA ALA A 78 10.79 8.77 6.00
C ALA A 78 9.83 8.65 7.21
N VAL A 79 8.57 8.32 6.96
CA VAL A 79 7.52 8.26 7.99
C VAL A 79 7.58 6.97 8.77
N LYS A 80 7.82 5.82 8.12
CA LYS A 80 7.77 4.53 8.84
C LYS A 80 9.00 4.23 9.67
N LYS A 81 10.07 5.05 9.66
CA LYS A 81 11.35 4.74 10.32
C LYS A 81 11.57 3.22 10.33
N ARG A 82 11.64 2.59 9.16
CA ARG A 82 12.05 1.18 9.07
C ARG A 82 13.54 1.12 9.44
N GLY A 83 13.85 1.38 10.69
CA GLY A 83 15.03 0.86 11.35
C GLY A 83 14.81 -0.63 11.44
N VAL A 84 15.71 -1.38 10.82
CA VAL A 84 16.17 -2.71 11.23
C VAL A 84 15.15 -3.47 12.09
N ALA A 85 14.20 -4.15 11.44
CA ALA A 85 13.42 -5.20 12.09
C ALA A 85 13.28 -6.36 11.10
N ALA A 86 14.19 -7.32 11.29
CA ALA A 86 14.13 -8.71 10.86
C ALA A 86 13.90 -9.00 9.36
N VAL A 87 14.99 -8.90 8.59
CA VAL A 87 15.29 -10.00 7.67
C VAL A 87 15.58 -11.21 8.57
N GLY A 88 14.59 -12.08 8.74
CA GLY A 88 14.83 -13.42 9.26
C GLY A 88 15.75 -14.13 8.27
N GLN A 89 17.04 -14.17 8.58
CA GLN A 89 17.96 -15.10 7.96
C GLN A 89 17.49 -16.52 8.34
N PRO A 90 17.40 -17.48 7.42
CA PRO A 90 17.14 -18.86 7.80
C PRO A 90 18.32 -19.35 8.63
N ALA A 91 18.01 -19.92 9.80
CA ALA A 91 18.99 -20.55 10.67
C ALA A 91 19.77 -21.63 9.88
N ARG A 92 21.10 -21.57 9.99
CA ARG A 92 21.99 -22.71 9.75
C ARG A 92 22.46 -23.23 11.09
#